data_AF-A0A2S4UA41-F1
#
_entry.id   AF-A0A2S4UA41-F1
#
_cell.length_a   1.000
_cell.length_b   1.000
_cell.length_c   1.000
_cell.angle_alpha   90.00
_cell.angle_beta   90.00
_cell.angle_gamma   90.00
#
_symmetry.space_group_name_H-M   'P 1'
#
loop_
_entity.id
_entity.type
_entity.pdbx_description
1 polymer ?
#
loop_
_entity_poly.entity_id
_entity_poly.type
_entity_poly.pdbx_seq_one_letter_code
_entity_poly.pdbx_strand_id
1 'polypeptide(L)'
;MHDSSNQLTEIWENYGHTSSYLEEQWNRQRQCQQSLMENKPARELQRQVEPQEELVELEDQFREAHEEMLQHRRQSRRTQTTADIRHMQELPDILVILEEEIENIVQELGSDAFRNLPGATAAETKSLIKIKISKSKLYKAKAGVCEVQRKRDQRGSGTQMQARFKKLMNSKTKLLKNKWNSYNTKAQDYNLNYKNNVQIRVPDLDQVKVMTLQDPFWNLGSITHPNEPWATDSNVQKGIEAHLLVSHCQDELHQISREARQAVQWAVKKTSTLDHMLRLLRNDDQPQNDEYREGQEFLLELCTRHDFPRSVVESVHGDLAKRHRQVWMSWNSHCSKILNWSRKYLESSDQDEADIHQKWNWVISNCQSTWEKLVAGDSIFMNFEDREEAQEEEMLEQEELGVLDAHEVNINDLIDTHE
;
A
#
# COMPACT_ATOMS: atom_id res chain seq x y z
N MET A 1 -9.92 -5.86 18.12
CA MET A 1 -10.23 -7.30 18.25
C MET A 1 -11.37 -7.54 19.24
N HIS A 2 -11.23 -7.22 20.54
CA HIS A 2 -12.29 -7.49 21.54
C HIS A 2 -13.64 -6.84 21.19
N ASP A 3 -13.63 -5.56 20.81
CA ASP A 3 -14.87 -4.84 20.45
C ASP A 3 -15.57 -5.46 19.22
N SER A 4 -14.81 -5.85 18.20
CA SER A 4 -15.35 -6.53 17.02
C SER A 4 -15.81 -7.95 17.32
N SER A 5 -15.16 -8.66 18.25
CA SER A 5 -15.67 -9.96 18.73
C SER A 5 -17.01 -9.80 19.45
N ASN A 6 -17.16 -8.79 20.31
CA ASN A 6 -18.42 -8.48 20.97
C ASN A 6 -19.51 -8.10 19.94
N GLN A 7 -19.14 -7.33 18.93
CA GLN A 7 -20.03 -6.95 17.83
C GLN A 7 -20.50 -8.16 17.01
N LEU A 8 -19.63 -9.16 16.77
CA LEU A 8 -20.03 -10.42 16.14
C LEU A 8 -20.99 -11.23 17.01
N THR A 9 -20.76 -11.27 18.32
CA THR A 9 -21.67 -11.92 19.28
C THR A 9 -23.04 -11.26 19.26
N GLU A 10 -23.09 -9.93 19.31
CA GLU A 10 -24.34 -9.16 19.25
C GLU A 10 -25.08 -9.39 17.92
N ILE A 11 -24.35 -9.43 16.80
CA ILE A 11 -24.93 -9.67 15.47
C ILE A 11 -25.49 -11.10 15.37
N TRP A 12 -24.81 -12.08 15.96
CA TRP A 12 -25.30 -13.45 16.01
C TRP A 12 -26.54 -13.60 16.91
N GLU A 13 -26.53 -13.01 18.10
CA GLU A 13 -27.64 -13.08 19.06
C GLU A 13 -28.89 -12.38 18.56
N ASN A 14 -28.75 -11.22 17.92
CA ASN A 14 -29.88 -10.39 17.50
C ASN A 14 -30.40 -10.72 16.10
N TYR A 15 -29.53 -11.17 15.18
CA TYR A 15 -29.87 -11.36 13.76
C TYR A 15 -29.60 -12.77 13.24
N GLY A 16 -29.00 -13.65 14.05
CA GLY A 16 -28.72 -15.04 13.68
C GLY A 16 -27.62 -15.21 12.62
N HIS A 17 -26.90 -14.14 12.26
CA HIS A 17 -25.81 -14.22 11.28
C HIS A 17 -24.60 -14.93 11.89
N THR A 18 -24.24 -16.08 11.33
CA THR A 18 -23.07 -16.86 11.77
C THR A 18 -21.80 -16.36 11.10
N SER A 19 -20.62 -16.67 11.66
CA SER A 19 -19.33 -16.34 11.03
C SER A 19 -19.20 -16.94 9.63
N SER A 20 -19.67 -18.18 9.43
CA SER A 20 -19.70 -18.84 8.12
C SER A 20 -20.59 -18.10 7.11
N TYR A 21 -21.76 -17.60 7.53
CA TYR A 21 -22.61 -16.80 6.67
C TYR A 21 -21.95 -15.48 6.27
N LEU A 22 -21.31 -14.78 7.21
CA LEU A 22 -20.61 -13.51 6.94
C LEU A 22 -19.41 -13.73 6.02
N GLU A 23 -18.68 -14.83 6.19
CA GLU A 23 -17.60 -15.24 5.30
C GLU A 23 -18.11 -15.54 3.88
N GLU A 24 -19.22 -16.26 3.76
CA GLU A 24 -19.87 -16.50 2.46
C GLU A 24 -20.31 -15.19 1.78
N GLN A 25 -20.89 -14.26 2.53
CA GLN A 25 -21.28 -12.95 2.02
C GLN A 25 -20.06 -12.14 1.56
N TRP A 26 -18.96 -12.18 2.30
CA TRP A 26 -17.69 -11.59 1.88
C TRP A 26 -17.12 -12.24 0.61
N ASN A 27 -17.14 -13.56 0.53
CA ASN A 27 -16.69 -14.30 -0.65
C ASN A 27 -17.56 -13.97 -1.87
N ARG A 28 -18.88 -13.82 -1.67
CA ARG A 28 -19.82 -13.35 -2.70
C ARG A 28 -19.45 -11.96 -3.18
N GLN A 29 -19.19 -11.02 -2.26
CA GLN A 29 -18.75 -9.67 -2.58
C GLN A 29 -17.45 -9.70 -3.41
N ARG A 30 -16.44 -10.49 -3.00
CA ARG A 30 -15.18 -10.64 -3.74
C ARG A 30 -15.38 -11.25 -5.13
N GLN A 31 -16.20 -12.29 -5.25
CA GLN A 31 -16.51 -12.91 -6.53
C GLN A 31 -17.24 -11.94 -7.46
N CYS A 32 -18.20 -11.15 -6.96
CA CYS A 32 -18.85 -10.11 -7.75
C CYS A 32 -17.82 -9.07 -8.22
N GLN A 33 -16.92 -8.62 -7.36
CA GLN A 33 -15.85 -7.68 -7.71
C GLN A 33 -14.85 -8.27 -8.73
N GLN A 34 -14.46 -9.53 -8.57
CA GLN A 34 -13.56 -10.24 -9.51
C GLN A 34 -14.24 -10.51 -10.85
N SER A 35 -15.52 -10.90 -10.85
CA SER A 35 -16.29 -11.13 -12.09
C SER A 35 -16.47 -9.86 -12.93
N LEU A 36 -16.49 -8.68 -12.29
CA LEU A 36 -16.45 -7.38 -12.96
C LEU A 36 -15.08 -7.12 -13.63
N MET A 37 -14.02 -7.77 -13.16
CA MET A 37 -12.65 -7.63 -13.68
C MET A 37 -12.26 -8.71 -14.70
N GLU A 38 -12.76 -9.95 -14.56
CA GLU A 38 -12.32 -11.12 -15.35
C GLU A 38 -13.20 -11.45 -16.58
N ASN A 39 -14.49 -11.07 -16.58
CA ASN A 39 -15.39 -11.49 -17.66
C ASN A 39 -15.27 -10.63 -18.93
N LYS A 40 -15.06 -11.28 -20.08
CA LYS A 40 -14.96 -10.71 -21.45
C LYS A 40 -16.09 -9.77 -21.96
N PRO A 41 -17.28 -9.59 -21.34
CA PRO A 41 -18.08 -8.37 -21.52
C PRO A 41 -17.44 -7.11 -20.93
N ALA A 42 -16.27 -7.17 -20.31
CA ALA A 42 -15.50 -6.00 -19.88
C ALA A 42 -15.29 -5.02 -21.03
N ARG A 43 -15.19 -5.45 -22.30
CA ARG A 43 -15.15 -4.52 -23.44
C ARG A 43 -16.49 -3.85 -23.75
N GLU A 44 -17.61 -4.50 -23.47
CA GLU A 44 -18.95 -3.96 -23.75
C GLU A 44 -19.45 -3.08 -22.59
N LEU A 45 -19.16 -3.48 -21.35
CA LEU A 45 -19.28 -2.61 -20.18
C LEU A 45 -18.22 -1.50 -20.15
N GLN A 46 -16.97 -1.72 -20.59
CA GLN A 46 -16.00 -0.62 -20.80
C GLN A 46 -16.50 0.29 -21.90
N ARG A 47 -16.93 -0.19 -23.07
CA ARG A 47 -17.55 0.68 -24.08
C ARG A 47 -18.75 1.47 -23.55
N GLN A 48 -19.47 0.96 -22.55
CA GLN A 48 -20.59 1.67 -21.91
C GLN A 48 -20.14 2.63 -20.79
N VAL A 49 -19.07 2.30 -20.06
CA VAL A 49 -18.57 3.04 -18.89
C VAL A 49 -17.49 4.06 -19.28
N GLU A 50 -16.70 3.80 -20.31
CA GLU A 50 -15.63 4.63 -20.87
C GLU A 50 -16.15 6.02 -21.29
N PRO A 51 -17.26 6.16 -22.05
CA PRO A 51 -17.78 7.49 -22.35
C PRO A 51 -18.35 8.17 -21.09
N GLN A 52 -18.73 7.42 -20.05
CA GLN A 52 -19.13 8.03 -18.77
C GLN A 52 -17.93 8.43 -17.91
N GLU A 53 -16.82 7.70 -18.00
CA GLU A 53 -15.56 8.04 -17.33
C GLU A 53 -14.95 9.29 -17.94
N GLU A 54 -14.96 9.36 -19.27
CA GLU A 54 -14.56 10.52 -20.07
C GLU A 54 -15.51 11.70 -19.82
N LEU A 55 -16.84 11.49 -19.84
CA LEU A 55 -17.80 12.55 -19.51
C LEU A 55 -17.60 13.09 -18.08
N VAL A 56 -17.34 12.23 -17.09
CA VAL A 56 -17.03 12.70 -15.73
C VAL A 56 -15.71 13.47 -15.70
N GLU A 57 -14.72 13.11 -16.52
CA GLU A 57 -13.46 13.84 -16.64
C GLU A 57 -13.65 15.20 -17.29
N LEU A 58 -14.36 15.27 -18.40
CA LEU A 58 -14.65 16.53 -19.08
C LEU A 58 -15.51 17.44 -18.22
N GLU A 59 -16.54 16.93 -17.52
CA GLU A 59 -17.33 17.70 -16.55
C GLU A 59 -16.48 18.21 -15.37
N ASP A 60 -15.47 17.45 -14.95
CA ASP A 60 -14.53 17.86 -13.91
C ASP A 60 -13.58 18.94 -14.43
N GLN A 61 -12.99 18.74 -15.62
CA GLN A 61 -12.10 19.69 -16.29
C GLN A 61 -12.82 21.01 -16.59
N PHE A 62 -14.05 20.95 -17.10
CA PHE A 62 -14.90 22.11 -17.38
C PHE A 62 -15.15 22.90 -16.09
N ARG A 63 -15.49 22.21 -15.00
CA ARG A 63 -15.72 22.83 -13.69
C ARG A 63 -14.44 23.45 -13.14
N GLU A 64 -13.32 22.76 -13.22
CA GLU A 64 -12.02 23.24 -12.78
C GLU A 64 -11.59 24.49 -13.58
N ALA A 65 -11.69 24.46 -14.92
CA ALA A 65 -11.43 25.59 -15.80
C ALA A 65 -12.34 26.80 -15.48
N HIS A 66 -13.62 26.56 -15.24
CA HIS A 66 -14.57 27.61 -14.84
C HIS A 66 -14.25 28.19 -13.45
N GLU A 67 -13.83 27.37 -12.49
CA GLU A 67 -13.40 27.84 -11.17
C GLU A 67 -12.09 28.64 -11.25
N GLU A 68 -11.13 28.21 -12.07
CA GLU A 68 -9.87 28.93 -12.35
C GLU A 68 -10.14 30.29 -12.99
N MET A 69 -11.05 30.36 -13.97
CA MET A 69 -11.50 31.63 -14.56
C MET A 69 -12.08 32.56 -13.48
N LEU A 70 -12.94 32.05 -12.60
CA LEU A 70 -13.50 32.83 -11.49
C LEU A 70 -12.44 33.28 -10.49
N GLN A 71 -11.44 32.46 -10.20
CA GLN A 71 -10.32 32.78 -9.32
C GLN A 71 -9.42 33.88 -9.92
N HIS A 72 -9.08 33.77 -11.20
CA HIS A 72 -8.31 34.79 -11.92
C HIS A 72 -9.07 36.12 -12.04
N ARG A 73 -10.40 36.07 -12.21
CA ARG A 73 -11.25 37.29 -12.19
C ARG A 73 -11.27 37.98 -10.83
N ARG A 74 -11.07 37.23 -9.74
CA ARG A 74 -10.99 37.74 -8.36
C ARG A 74 -9.59 38.22 -7.98
N GLN A 75 -8.53 37.74 -8.64
CA GLN A 75 -7.16 38.20 -8.41
C GLN A 75 -6.98 39.65 -8.90
N SER A 76 -6.31 40.47 -8.09
CA SER A 76 -6.05 41.87 -8.44
C SER A 76 -5.08 41.95 -9.62
N ARG A 77 -5.42 42.78 -10.63
CA ARG A 77 -4.63 43.07 -11.84
C ARG A 77 -3.14 43.40 -11.59
N ARG A 78 -2.78 43.73 -10.35
CA ARG A 78 -1.41 44.10 -9.94
C ARG A 78 -0.47 42.90 -9.71
N THR A 79 -0.99 41.67 -9.68
CA THR A 79 -0.19 40.45 -9.37
C THR A 79 -0.13 39.47 -10.54
N GLN A 80 -0.62 39.88 -11.71
CA GLN A 80 -0.87 38.99 -12.84
C GLN A 80 0.33 38.97 -13.79
N THR A 81 0.85 37.78 -14.06
CA THR A 81 1.99 37.58 -14.97
C THR A 81 1.49 37.63 -16.41
N THR A 82 2.36 37.95 -17.37
CA THR A 82 2.04 37.90 -18.80
C THR A 82 1.59 36.52 -19.29
N ALA A 83 2.09 35.44 -18.67
CA ALA A 83 1.61 34.07 -18.90
C ALA A 83 0.16 33.88 -18.41
N ASP A 84 -0.19 34.44 -17.24
CA ASP A 84 -1.55 34.36 -16.67
C ASP A 84 -2.57 35.09 -17.56
N ILE A 85 -2.16 36.18 -18.21
CA ILE A 85 -3.01 36.95 -19.15
C ILE A 85 -3.32 36.15 -20.41
N ARG A 86 -2.33 35.42 -20.95
CA ARG A 86 -2.53 34.56 -22.13
C ARG A 86 -3.43 33.37 -21.80
N HIS A 87 -3.17 32.71 -20.67
CA HIS A 87 -4.01 31.63 -20.18
C HIS A 87 -5.47 32.07 -19.98
N MET A 88 -5.70 33.28 -19.44
CA MET A 88 -7.05 33.86 -19.34
C MET A 88 -7.74 34.12 -20.69
N GLN A 89 -6.98 34.36 -21.76
CA GLN A 89 -7.54 34.57 -23.10
C GLN A 89 -7.92 33.25 -23.79
N GLU A 90 -7.21 32.17 -23.48
CA GLU A 90 -7.43 30.83 -24.04
C GLU A 90 -8.50 30.02 -23.28
N LEU A 91 -8.69 30.31 -21.98
CA LEU A 91 -9.67 29.65 -21.09
C LEU A 91 -11.12 29.63 -21.62
N PRO A 92 -11.68 30.71 -22.19
CA PRO A 92 -13.01 30.68 -22.78
C PRO A 92 -13.12 29.72 -23.98
N ASP A 93 -12.10 29.65 -24.82
CA ASP A 93 -12.09 28.76 -26.00
C ASP A 93 -11.99 27.29 -25.55
N ILE A 94 -11.16 27.00 -24.53
CA ILE A 94 -11.09 25.68 -23.90
C ILE A 94 -12.45 25.28 -23.31
N LEU A 95 -13.18 26.23 -22.70
CA LEU A 95 -14.48 25.96 -22.10
C LEU A 95 -15.55 25.62 -23.14
N VAL A 96 -15.53 26.29 -24.31
CA VAL A 96 -16.41 25.96 -25.45
C VAL A 96 -16.10 24.57 -26.00
N ILE A 97 -14.81 24.22 -26.15
CA ILE A 97 -14.39 22.88 -26.62
C ILE A 97 -14.85 21.79 -25.65
N LEU A 98 -14.66 22.01 -24.34
CA LEU A 98 -15.11 21.06 -23.32
C LEU A 98 -16.64 20.93 -23.29
N GLU A 99 -17.39 22.01 -23.52
CA GLU A 99 -18.86 21.99 -23.60
C GLU A 99 -19.35 21.19 -24.82
N GLU A 100 -18.70 21.38 -25.97
CA GLU A 100 -19.02 20.66 -27.21
C GLU A 100 -18.71 19.16 -27.08
N GLU A 101 -17.58 18.79 -26.47
CA GLU A 101 -17.22 17.39 -26.24
C GLU A 101 -18.15 16.71 -25.21
N ILE A 102 -18.54 17.43 -24.15
CA ILE A 102 -19.57 16.97 -23.20
C ILE A 102 -20.89 16.69 -23.92
N GLU A 103 -21.33 17.59 -24.81
CA GLU A 103 -22.59 17.45 -25.55
C GLU A 103 -22.52 16.27 -26.55
N ASN A 104 -21.40 16.09 -27.24
CA ASN A 104 -21.17 14.95 -28.15
C ASN A 104 -21.28 13.60 -27.40
N ILE A 105 -20.57 13.45 -26.29
CA ILE A 105 -20.59 12.23 -25.48
C ILE A 105 -21.98 12.05 -24.83
N VAL A 106 -22.67 13.13 -24.45
CA VAL A 106 -24.04 13.05 -23.92
C VAL A 106 -25.02 12.53 -24.98
N GLN A 107 -24.89 12.96 -26.23
CA GLN A 107 -25.69 12.48 -27.37
C GLN A 107 -25.38 11.03 -27.71
N GLU A 108 -24.10 10.63 -27.72
CA GLU A 108 -23.67 9.25 -27.95
C GLU A 108 -24.23 8.31 -26.86
N LEU A 109 -24.06 8.68 -25.58
CA LEU A 109 -24.63 7.97 -24.43
C LEU A 109 -26.16 7.94 -24.40
N GLY A 110 -26.81 8.91 -25.05
CA GLY A 110 -28.27 9.03 -25.14
C GLY A 110 -28.90 8.14 -26.22
N SER A 111 -28.13 7.66 -27.19
CA SER A 111 -28.68 7.06 -28.40
C SER A 111 -29.16 5.61 -28.23
N ASP A 112 -28.44 4.70 -27.55
CA ASP A 112 -28.96 3.32 -27.31
C ASP A 112 -28.32 2.55 -26.13
N ALA A 113 -27.29 3.08 -25.45
CA ALA A 113 -26.43 2.31 -24.55
C ALA A 113 -27.05 1.87 -23.19
N PHE A 114 -28.17 2.45 -22.75
CA PHE A 114 -28.73 2.23 -21.40
C PHE A 114 -30.23 1.86 -21.35
N ARG A 115 -30.87 1.61 -22.49
CA ARG A 115 -32.31 1.29 -22.55
C ARG A 115 -32.70 -0.04 -21.89
N ASN A 116 -31.73 -0.89 -21.52
CA ASN A 116 -31.96 -2.29 -21.11
C ASN A 116 -31.71 -2.61 -19.62
N LEU A 117 -31.64 -1.62 -18.72
CA LEU A 117 -31.54 -1.88 -17.27
C LEU A 117 -32.93 -1.86 -16.59
N PRO A 118 -33.35 -2.94 -15.91
CA PRO A 118 -34.70 -3.05 -15.35
C PRO A 118 -34.86 -2.19 -14.09
N GLY A 119 -35.90 -1.33 -14.06
CA GLY A 119 -36.45 -0.76 -12.83
C GLY A 119 -36.16 0.72 -12.51
N ALA A 120 -35.27 1.39 -13.25
CA ALA A 120 -34.98 2.82 -13.08
C ALA A 120 -35.13 3.59 -14.40
N THR A 121 -35.49 4.88 -14.34
CA THR A 121 -35.51 5.71 -15.56
C THR A 121 -34.08 5.83 -16.12
N ALA A 122 -33.91 5.83 -17.45
CA ALA A 122 -32.58 5.86 -18.07
C ALA A 122 -31.68 7.02 -17.57
N ALA A 123 -32.28 8.15 -17.19
CA ALA A 123 -31.59 9.31 -16.61
C ALA A 123 -31.09 9.05 -15.17
N GLU A 124 -31.83 8.28 -14.40
CA GLU A 124 -31.46 7.91 -13.03
C GLU A 124 -30.26 6.96 -13.03
N THR A 125 -30.32 5.92 -13.87
CA THR A 125 -29.22 4.95 -14.02
C THR A 125 -27.93 5.65 -14.47
N LYS A 126 -28.03 6.57 -15.43
CA LYS A 126 -26.89 7.40 -15.88
C LYS A 126 -26.32 8.23 -14.74
N SER A 127 -27.17 8.82 -13.89
CA SER A 127 -26.74 9.61 -12.73
C SER A 127 -26.01 8.75 -11.68
N LEU A 128 -26.54 7.56 -11.39
CA LEU A 128 -25.91 6.61 -10.46
C LEU A 128 -24.52 6.15 -10.94
N ILE A 129 -24.35 5.88 -12.24
CA ILE A 129 -23.05 5.45 -12.75
C ILE A 129 -22.03 6.61 -12.73
N LYS A 130 -22.43 7.85 -13.08
CA LYS A 130 -21.57 9.03 -12.92
C LYS A 130 -21.10 9.22 -11.48
N ILE A 131 -21.98 9.01 -10.51
CA ILE A 131 -21.64 9.09 -9.08
C ILE A 131 -20.67 7.99 -8.70
N LYS A 132 -20.87 6.77 -9.20
CA LYS A 132 -19.97 5.63 -8.99
C LYS A 132 -18.55 5.93 -9.48
N ILE A 133 -18.42 6.42 -10.71
CA ILE A 133 -17.14 6.79 -11.30
C ILE A 133 -16.46 7.88 -10.48
N SER A 134 -17.22 8.94 -10.15
CA SER A 134 -16.70 10.06 -9.35
C SER A 134 -16.23 9.61 -7.96
N LYS A 135 -16.94 8.68 -7.33
CA LYS A 135 -16.58 8.08 -6.04
C LYS A 135 -15.31 7.21 -6.11
N SER A 136 -15.14 6.45 -7.20
CA SER A 136 -13.90 5.68 -7.47
C SER A 136 -12.70 6.62 -7.64
N LYS A 137 -12.86 7.71 -8.39
CA LYS A 137 -11.82 8.74 -8.56
C LYS A 137 -11.49 9.43 -7.24
N LEU A 138 -12.50 9.70 -6.40
CA LEU A 138 -12.31 10.21 -5.04
C LEU A 138 -11.50 9.24 -4.17
N TYR A 139 -11.79 7.93 -4.23
CA TYR A 139 -11.02 6.91 -3.52
C TYR A 139 -9.56 6.89 -3.94
N LYS A 140 -9.29 6.87 -5.27
CA LYS A 140 -7.91 6.93 -5.82
C LYS A 140 -7.16 8.17 -5.33
N ALA A 141 -7.81 9.33 -5.30
CA ALA A 141 -7.22 10.57 -4.79
C ALA A 141 -6.89 10.48 -3.29
N LYS A 142 -7.78 9.89 -2.48
CA LYS A 142 -7.56 9.67 -1.04
C LYS A 142 -6.42 8.70 -0.77
N ALA A 143 -6.34 7.58 -1.52
CA ALA A 143 -5.23 6.64 -1.43
C ALA A 143 -3.88 7.33 -1.75
N GLY A 144 -3.85 8.18 -2.77
CA GLY A 144 -2.67 8.97 -3.10
C GLY A 144 -2.22 9.92 -1.98
N VAL A 145 -3.16 10.51 -1.22
CA VAL A 145 -2.83 11.33 -0.03
C VAL A 145 -2.28 10.47 1.10
N CYS A 146 -2.90 9.32 1.38
CA CYS A 146 -2.45 8.40 2.42
C CYS A 146 -1.03 7.86 2.15
N GLU A 147 -0.71 7.54 0.90
CA GLU A 147 0.61 7.03 0.53
C GLU A 147 1.71 8.08 0.73
N VAL A 148 1.46 9.33 0.33
CA VAL A 148 2.41 10.44 0.55
C VAL A 148 2.60 10.70 2.05
N GLN A 149 1.53 10.61 2.84
CA GLN A 149 1.60 10.74 4.29
C GLN A 149 2.46 9.62 4.92
N ARG A 150 2.25 8.36 4.49
CA ARG A 150 3.05 7.20 4.93
C ARG A 150 4.54 7.35 4.57
N LYS A 151 4.85 7.85 3.37
CA LYS A 151 6.23 8.11 2.93
C LYS A 151 6.89 9.25 3.72
N ARG A 152 6.12 10.28 4.08
CA ARG A 152 6.59 11.38 4.93
C ARG A 152 6.87 10.96 6.38
N ASP A 153 6.05 10.06 6.93
CA ASP A 153 6.15 9.62 8.33
C ASP A 153 7.27 8.59 8.56
N GLN A 154 7.88 8.06 7.50
CA GLN A 154 9.10 7.26 7.58
C GLN A 154 10.29 8.14 8.03
N ARG A 155 10.97 7.74 9.12
CA ARG A 155 12.09 8.47 9.70
C ARG A 155 13.32 8.39 8.79
N GLY A 156 14.01 9.51 8.58
CA GLY A 156 15.32 9.57 7.92
C GLY A 156 15.47 10.64 6.83
N SER A 157 14.41 11.35 6.47
CA SER A 157 14.48 12.29 5.33
C SER A 157 15.07 13.66 5.71
N GLY A 158 16.19 14.02 5.08
CA GLY A 158 16.83 15.34 5.19
C GLY A 158 15.91 16.51 4.75
N THR A 159 16.32 17.75 5.07
CA THR A 159 15.50 18.96 4.90
C THR A 159 14.96 19.18 3.48
N GLN A 160 15.72 18.80 2.44
CA GLN A 160 15.29 18.92 1.04
C GLN A 160 14.16 17.94 0.69
N MET A 161 14.25 16.70 1.20
CA MET A 161 13.25 15.66 1.00
C MET A 161 11.94 16.01 1.70
N GLN A 162 12.01 16.63 2.89
CA GLN A 162 10.82 17.15 3.59
C GLN A 162 10.11 18.27 2.81
N ALA A 163 10.87 19.16 2.16
CA ALA A 163 10.30 20.22 1.31
C ALA A 163 9.61 19.64 0.06
N ARG A 164 10.19 18.59 -0.55
CA ARG A 164 9.58 17.87 -1.69
C ARG A 164 8.28 17.17 -1.28
N PHE A 165 8.27 16.45 -0.16
CA PHE A 165 7.04 15.83 0.37
C PHE A 165 5.96 16.86 0.68
N LYS A 166 6.31 18.03 1.21
CA LYS A 166 5.34 19.11 1.46
C LYS A 166 4.68 19.60 0.18
N LYS A 167 5.44 19.81 -0.90
CA LYS A 167 4.90 20.20 -2.21
C LYS A 167 3.99 19.11 -2.79
N LEU A 168 4.43 17.86 -2.75
CA LEU A 168 3.65 16.71 -3.23
C LEU A 168 2.34 16.55 -2.43
N MET A 169 2.40 16.72 -1.11
CA MET A 169 1.24 16.64 -0.23
C MET A 169 0.20 17.73 -0.54
N ASN A 170 0.66 18.96 -0.77
CA ASN A 170 -0.24 20.06 -1.16
C ASN A 170 -0.94 19.77 -2.49
N SER A 171 -0.22 19.24 -3.48
CA SER A 171 -0.78 18.84 -4.78
C SER A 171 -1.84 17.74 -4.63
N LYS A 172 -1.51 16.64 -3.93
CA LYS A 172 -2.47 15.54 -3.71
C LYS A 172 -3.67 15.96 -2.87
N THR A 173 -3.49 16.86 -1.90
CA THR A 173 -4.61 17.43 -1.10
C THR A 173 -5.52 18.31 -1.95
N LYS A 174 -4.97 19.09 -2.90
CA LYS A 174 -5.76 19.86 -3.88
C LYS A 174 -6.58 18.92 -4.76
N LEU A 175 -5.95 17.86 -5.30
CA LEU A 175 -6.64 16.87 -6.12
C LEU A 175 -7.77 16.17 -5.36
N LEU A 176 -7.56 15.79 -4.10
CA LEU A 176 -8.59 15.21 -3.24
C LEU A 176 -9.79 16.15 -3.09
N LYS A 177 -9.55 17.45 -2.87
CA LYS A 177 -10.61 18.46 -2.75
C LYS A 177 -11.43 18.58 -4.04
N ASN A 178 -10.76 18.62 -5.19
CA ASN A 178 -11.44 18.71 -6.50
C ASN A 178 -12.33 17.49 -6.75
N LYS A 179 -11.80 16.27 -6.55
CA LYS A 179 -12.57 15.04 -6.72
C LYS A 179 -13.70 14.90 -5.70
N TRP A 180 -13.52 15.41 -4.48
CA TRP A 180 -14.61 15.50 -3.49
C TRP A 180 -15.72 16.42 -3.96
N ASN A 181 -15.39 17.64 -4.43
CA ASN A 181 -16.38 18.58 -4.96
C ASN A 181 -17.20 17.97 -6.10
N SER A 182 -16.55 17.25 -7.01
CA SER A 182 -17.20 16.55 -8.11
C SER A 182 -18.20 15.50 -7.64
N TYR A 183 -17.76 14.58 -6.78
CA TYR A 183 -18.63 13.57 -6.18
C TYR A 183 -19.80 14.19 -5.40
N ASN A 184 -19.49 15.18 -4.56
CA ASN A 184 -20.45 15.81 -3.66
C ASN A 184 -21.57 16.51 -4.43
N THR A 185 -21.22 17.25 -5.49
CA THR A 185 -22.22 17.93 -6.35
C THR A 185 -23.12 16.90 -7.02
N LYS A 186 -22.54 15.86 -7.63
CA LYS A 186 -23.31 14.82 -8.33
C LYS A 186 -24.23 14.03 -7.38
N ALA A 187 -23.76 13.73 -6.16
CA ALA A 187 -24.57 13.07 -5.13
C ALA A 187 -25.71 13.95 -4.62
N GLN A 188 -25.46 15.25 -4.42
CA GLN A 188 -26.50 16.22 -4.04
C GLN A 188 -27.56 16.37 -5.14
N ASP A 189 -27.15 16.52 -6.39
CA ASP A 189 -28.05 16.64 -7.55
C ASP A 189 -28.95 15.39 -7.67
N TYR A 190 -28.40 14.20 -7.47
CA TYR A 190 -29.18 12.96 -7.45
C TYR A 190 -30.20 12.94 -6.32
N ASN A 191 -29.79 13.26 -5.09
CA ASN A 191 -30.68 13.27 -3.94
C ASN A 191 -31.81 14.32 -4.08
N LEU A 192 -31.56 15.44 -4.76
CA LEU A 192 -32.58 16.46 -5.04
C LEU A 192 -33.60 16.00 -6.08
N ASN A 193 -33.12 15.33 -7.14
CA ASN A 193 -33.93 14.92 -8.29
C ASN A 193 -34.69 13.59 -8.08
N TYR A 194 -34.19 12.69 -7.23
CA TYR A 194 -34.73 11.31 -7.07
C TYR A 194 -35.08 10.97 -5.61
N LYS A 195 -36.02 11.72 -5.02
CA LYS A 195 -36.38 11.66 -3.58
C LYS A 195 -36.94 10.32 -3.07
N ASN A 196 -37.38 9.42 -3.94
CA ASN A 196 -38.02 8.16 -3.56
C ASN A 196 -37.05 6.97 -3.46
N ASN A 197 -35.76 7.17 -3.77
CA ASN A 197 -34.76 6.11 -3.88
C ASN A 197 -33.68 6.20 -2.78
N VAL A 198 -32.78 5.23 -2.75
CA VAL A 198 -31.71 5.13 -1.74
C VAL A 198 -30.90 6.43 -1.70
N GLN A 199 -30.97 7.16 -0.57
CA GLN A 199 -30.22 8.40 -0.41
C GLN A 199 -28.71 8.13 -0.43
N ILE A 200 -28.00 8.85 -1.29
CA ILE A 200 -26.55 8.73 -1.41
C ILE A 200 -25.91 9.57 -0.29
N ARG A 201 -24.97 8.97 0.44
CA ARG A 201 -24.25 9.65 1.53
C ARG A 201 -23.40 10.79 0.98
N VAL A 202 -23.51 11.97 1.60
CA VAL A 202 -22.82 13.21 1.19
C VAL A 202 -21.90 13.68 2.34
N PRO A 203 -20.71 13.09 2.51
CA PRO A 203 -19.80 13.46 3.59
C PRO A 203 -19.12 14.81 3.34
N ASP A 204 -18.86 15.56 4.41
CA ASP A 204 -18.08 16.80 4.32
C ASP A 204 -16.60 16.52 3.99
N LEU A 205 -15.90 17.50 3.44
CA LEU A 205 -14.49 17.37 3.06
C LEU A 205 -13.62 16.97 4.26
N ASP A 206 -13.88 17.53 5.44
CA ASP A 206 -13.12 17.20 6.64
C ASP A 206 -13.42 15.78 7.14
N GLN A 207 -14.65 15.28 6.93
CA GLN A 207 -14.98 13.88 7.19
C GLN A 207 -14.19 12.96 6.25
N VAL A 208 -14.12 13.26 4.95
CA VAL A 208 -13.37 12.45 3.96
C VAL A 208 -11.85 12.45 4.25
N LYS A 209 -11.30 13.55 4.80
CA LYS A 209 -9.89 13.60 5.20
C LYS A 209 -9.58 12.65 6.35
N VAL A 210 -10.45 12.58 7.35
CA VAL A 210 -10.27 11.73 8.56
C VAL A 210 -10.64 10.28 8.28
N MET A 211 -11.53 10.04 7.31
CA MET A 211 -11.99 8.72 6.91
C MET A 211 -10.84 7.80 6.48
N THR A 212 -10.85 6.58 6.99
CA THR A 212 -9.91 5.52 6.60
C THR A 212 -10.28 4.97 5.22
N LEU A 213 -9.32 4.35 4.53
CA LEU A 213 -9.60 3.67 3.24
C LEU A 213 -10.58 2.50 3.39
N GLN A 214 -10.73 1.97 4.61
CA GLN A 214 -11.64 0.88 4.93
C GLN A 214 -13.06 1.33 5.32
N ASP A 215 -13.35 2.63 5.32
CA ASP A 215 -14.68 3.12 5.73
C ASP A 215 -15.79 2.56 4.82
N PRO A 216 -16.95 2.14 5.38
CA PRO A 216 -18.09 1.65 4.60
C PRO A 216 -18.58 2.62 3.52
N PHE A 217 -18.31 3.92 3.66
CA PHE A 217 -18.54 4.90 2.63
C PHE A 217 -17.95 4.46 1.29
N TRP A 218 -16.78 3.83 1.23
CA TRP A 218 -16.15 3.43 -0.05
C TRP A 218 -16.85 2.23 -0.71
N ASN A 219 -17.73 1.54 0.00
CA ASN A 219 -18.52 0.45 -0.59
C ASN A 219 -19.56 1.02 -1.55
N LEU A 220 -19.57 0.51 -2.79
CA LEU A 220 -20.58 0.83 -3.81
C LEU A 220 -21.63 -0.26 -3.97
N GLY A 221 -21.59 -1.31 -3.14
CA GLY A 221 -22.47 -2.47 -3.23
C GLY A 221 -23.95 -2.10 -3.35
N SER A 222 -24.40 -1.13 -2.55
CA SER A 222 -25.80 -0.67 -2.53
C SER A 222 -26.29 -0.08 -3.85
N ILE A 223 -25.38 0.34 -4.74
CA ILE A 223 -25.69 0.96 -6.03
C ILE A 223 -25.59 -0.06 -7.18
N THR A 224 -24.66 -1.01 -7.10
CA THR A 224 -24.41 -1.96 -8.20
C THR A 224 -25.12 -3.30 -8.01
N HIS A 225 -25.32 -3.71 -6.77
CA HIS A 225 -25.95 -4.98 -6.39
C HIS A 225 -26.96 -4.76 -5.26
N PRO A 226 -28.00 -3.91 -5.44
CA PRO A 226 -28.97 -3.55 -4.40
C PRO A 226 -29.81 -4.74 -3.88
N ASN A 227 -29.75 -5.90 -4.55
CA ASN A 227 -30.45 -7.09 -4.10
C ASN A 227 -29.60 -7.99 -3.18
N GLU A 228 -28.30 -7.71 -3.07
CA GLU A 228 -27.40 -8.55 -2.27
C GLU A 228 -27.41 -8.12 -0.79
N PRO A 229 -27.40 -9.06 0.17
CA PRO A 229 -27.43 -8.73 1.61
C PRO A 229 -26.20 -7.94 2.07
N TRP A 230 -24.99 -8.29 1.59
CA TRP A 230 -23.77 -7.53 1.86
C TRP A 230 -23.80 -6.09 1.32
N ALA A 231 -24.68 -5.79 0.37
CA ALA A 231 -24.81 -4.47 -0.24
C ALA A 231 -25.86 -3.58 0.45
N THR A 232 -26.87 -4.16 1.10
CA THR A 232 -28.02 -3.40 1.63
C THR A 232 -28.25 -3.52 3.12
N ASP A 233 -27.91 -4.67 3.71
CA ASP A 233 -28.11 -4.89 5.14
C ASP A 233 -26.93 -4.35 5.94
N SER A 234 -27.19 -3.31 6.74
CA SER A 234 -26.18 -2.68 7.60
C SER A 234 -25.59 -3.66 8.62
N ASN A 235 -26.37 -4.63 9.10
CA ASN A 235 -25.89 -5.63 10.06
C ASN A 235 -24.98 -6.65 9.39
N VAL A 236 -25.31 -7.07 8.16
CA VAL A 236 -24.43 -7.93 7.36
C VAL A 236 -23.12 -7.20 7.03
N GLN A 237 -23.17 -5.92 6.67
CA GLN A 237 -21.97 -5.12 6.40
C GLN A 237 -21.08 -4.99 7.65
N LYS A 238 -21.66 -4.60 8.78
CA LYS A 238 -20.95 -4.51 10.06
C LYS A 238 -20.40 -5.87 10.50
N GLY A 239 -21.15 -6.93 10.26
CA GLY A 239 -20.76 -8.31 10.55
C GLY A 239 -19.56 -8.73 9.71
N ILE A 240 -19.57 -8.46 8.40
CA ILE A 240 -18.45 -8.74 7.49
C ILE A 240 -17.20 -7.97 7.96
N GLU A 241 -17.33 -6.67 8.25
CA GLU A 241 -16.20 -5.85 8.71
C GLU A 241 -15.60 -6.38 10.02
N ALA A 242 -16.46 -6.67 11.01
CA ALA A 242 -16.03 -7.21 12.28
C ALA A 242 -15.40 -8.60 12.15
N HIS A 243 -15.95 -9.46 11.28
CA HIS A 243 -15.44 -10.79 10.98
C HIS A 243 -14.04 -10.71 10.35
N LEU A 244 -13.88 -9.88 9.32
CA LEU A 244 -12.58 -9.68 8.66
C LEU A 244 -11.54 -9.11 9.62
N LEU A 245 -11.90 -8.15 10.47
CA LEU A 245 -10.95 -7.61 11.43
C LEU A 245 -10.49 -8.68 12.43
N VAL A 246 -11.40 -9.51 12.93
CA VAL A 246 -11.06 -10.60 13.85
C VAL A 246 -10.19 -11.64 13.15
N SER A 247 -10.54 -12.05 11.93
CA SER A 247 -9.75 -12.99 11.13
C SER A 247 -8.34 -12.45 10.86
N HIS A 248 -8.22 -11.22 10.35
CA HIS A 248 -6.92 -10.61 10.10
C HIS A 248 -6.10 -10.46 11.39
N CYS A 249 -6.71 -10.08 12.52
CA CYS A 249 -6.00 -10.03 13.80
C CYS A 249 -5.48 -11.41 14.20
N GLN A 250 -6.23 -12.49 13.94
CA GLN A 250 -5.77 -13.86 14.19
C GLN A 250 -4.60 -14.21 13.27
N ASP A 251 -4.72 -13.94 11.96
CA ASP A 251 -3.66 -14.19 10.98
C ASP A 251 -2.37 -13.44 11.34
N GLU A 252 -2.46 -12.17 11.75
CA GLU A 252 -1.32 -11.38 12.23
C GLU A 252 -0.68 -11.99 13.48
N LEU A 253 -1.48 -12.52 14.41
CA LEU A 253 -0.97 -13.22 15.60
C LEU A 253 -0.25 -14.53 15.22
N HIS A 254 -0.77 -15.27 14.24
CA HIS A 254 -0.09 -16.43 13.65
C HIS A 254 1.23 -16.01 12.97
N GLN A 255 1.22 -14.91 12.21
CA GLN A 255 2.39 -14.39 11.53
C GLN A 255 3.49 -13.95 12.51
N ILE A 256 3.15 -13.15 13.52
CA ILE A 256 4.07 -12.76 14.60
C ILE A 256 4.66 -14.00 15.28
N SER A 257 3.85 -15.03 15.51
CA SER A 257 4.31 -16.30 16.09
C SER A 257 5.37 -17.00 15.23
N ARG A 258 5.17 -17.01 13.91
CA ARG A 258 6.10 -17.59 12.93
C ARG A 258 7.38 -16.76 12.81
N GLU A 259 7.25 -15.44 12.68
CA GLU A 259 8.39 -14.52 12.58
C GLU A 259 9.28 -14.56 13.82
N ALA A 260 8.69 -14.65 15.01
CA ALA A 260 9.46 -14.82 16.25
C ALA A 260 10.33 -16.09 16.23
N ARG A 261 9.82 -17.19 15.66
CA ARG A 261 10.57 -18.45 15.53
C ARG A 261 11.63 -18.36 14.46
N GLN A 262 11.31 -17.76 13.31
CA GLN A 262 12.28 -17.51 12.25
C GLN A 262 13.42 -16.62 12.73
N ALA A 263 13.15 -15.60 13.54
CA ALA A 263 14.18 -14.75 14.13
C ALA A 263 15.12 -15.56 15.05
N VAL A 264 14.59 -16.50 15.84
CA VAL A 264 15.38 -17.40 16.68
C VAL A 264 16.18 -18.39 15.84
N GLN A 265 15.58 -19.01 14.83
CA GLN A 265 16.27 -19.90 13.89
C GLN A 265 17.39 -19.17 13.14
N TRP A 266 17.15 -17.93 12.72
CA TRP A 266 18.15 -17.06 12.11
C TRP A 266 19.31 -16.80 13.07
N ALA A 267 19.02 -16.48 14.34
CA ALA A 267 20.06 -16.29 15.35
C ALA A 267 20.90 -17.55 15.58
N VAL A 268 20.27 -18.73 15.61
CA VAL A 268 20.96 -20.03 15.72
C VAL A 268 21.89 -20.25 14.54
N LYS A 269 21.38 -20.11 13.31
CA LYS A 269 22.19 -20.26 12.09
C LYS A 269 23.34 -19.27 12.06
N LYS A 270 23.08 -18.00 12.39
CA LYS A 270 24.09 -16.93 12.39
C LYS A 270 25.16 -17.17 13.46
N THR A 271 24.79 -17.67 14.64
CA THR A 271 25.74 -18.07 15.70
C THR A 271 26.66 -19.17 15.22
N SER A 272 26.12 -20.24 14.62
CA SER A 272 26.91 -21.34 14.07
C SER A 272 27.88 -20.88 12.98
N THR A 273 27.44 -19.99 12.08
CA THR A 273 28.32 -19.41 11.04
C THR A 273 29.44 -18.58 11.65
N LEU A 274 29.14 -17.73 12.65
CA LEU A 274 30.15 -16.91 13.31
C LEU A 274 31.17 -17.74 14.08
N ASP A 275 30.73 -18.81 14.75
CA ASP A 275 31.62 -19.73 15.44
C ASP A 275 32.49 -20.52 14.48
N HIS A 276 31.94 -20.97 13.37
CA HIS A 276 32.71 -21.64 12.31
C HIS A 276 33.80 -20.71 11.75
N MET A 277 33.47 -19.45 11.44
CA MET A 277 34.46 -18.45 11.04
C MET A 277 35.51 -18.20 12.13
N LEU A 278 35.12 -18.18 13.40
CA LEU A 278 36.07 -18.00 14.50
C LEU A 278 37.08 -19.15 14.57
N ARG A 279 36.64 -20.40 14.38
CA ARG A 279 37.53 -21.58 14.34
C ARG A 279 38.51 -21.53 13.16
N LEU A 280 38.03 -21.11 11.98
CA LEU A 280 38.89 -20.87 10.82
C LEU A 280 39.96 -19.80 11.13
N LEU A 281 39.55 -18.68 11.73
CA LEU A 281 40.48 -17.59 12.05
C LEU A 281 41.50 -17.97 13.13
N ARG A 282 41.13 -18.82 14.10
CA ARG A 282 42.02 -19.30 15.16
C ARG A 282 42.86 -20.52 14.79
N ASN A 283 42.59 -21.14 13.64
CA ASN A 283 43.16 -22.42 13.25
C ASN A 283 42.87 -23.55 14.28
N ASP A 284 41.66 -23.52 14.87
CA ASP A 284 41.26 -24.45 15.94
C ASP A 284 40.91 -25.86 15.42
N ASP A 285 40.73 -26.04 14.10
CA ASP A 285 40.31 -27.30 13.48
C ASP A 285 41.48 -28.07 12.83
N GLN A 286 41.33 -29.40 12.68
CA GLN A 286 42.38 -30.28 12.11
C GLN A 286 42.51 -30.11 10.58
N PRO A 287 43.74 -30.12 10.02
CA PRO A 287 44.01 -29.91 8.59
C PRO A 287 43.53 -31.05 7.67
N GLN A 288 42.94 -32.11 8.22
CA GLN A 288 42.36 -33.24 7.47
C GLN A 288 40.88 -33.00 7.10
N ASN A 289 40.25 -31.93 7.60
CA ASN A 289 38.88 -31.59 7.24
C ASN A 289 38.86 -30.81 5.92
N ASP A 290 38.18 -31.34 4.90
CA ASP A 290 38.07 -30.70 3.59
C ASP A 290 37.37 -29.33 3.67
N GLU A 291 36.34 -29.17 4.52
CA GLU A 291 35.66 -27.88 4.74
C GLU A 291 36.61 -26.84 5.35
N TYR A 292 37.54 -27.27 6.20
CA TYR A 292 38.55 -26.37 6.79
C TYR A 292 39.55 -25.90 5.73
N ARG A 293 40.00 -26.80 4.84
CA ARG A 293 40.93 -26.46 3.75
C ARG A 293 40.31 -25.45 2.79
N GLU A 294 39.07 -25.69 2.36
CA GLU A 294 38.30 -24.77 1.51
C GLU A 294 38.10 -23.41 2.19
N GLY A 295 37.79 -23.40 3.49
CA GLY A 295 37.65 -22.16 4.27
C GLY A 295 38.95 -21.36 4.38
N GLN A 296 40.11 -22.02 4.57
CA GLN A 296 41.41 -21.34 4.59
C GLN A 296 41.81 -20.81 3.21
N GLU A 297 41.54 -21.56 2.14
CA GLU A 297 41.77 -21.11 0.76
C GLU A 297 40.93 -19.87 0.44
N PHE A 298 39.65 -19.85 0.84
CA PHE A 298 38.78 -18.68 0.70
C PHE A 298 39.32 -17.46 1.45
N LEU A 299 39.77 -17.63 2.70
CA LEU A 299 40.34 -16.52 3.48
C LEU A 299 41.61 -15.96 2.84
N LEU A 300 42.46 -16.83 2.29
CA LEU A 300 43.67 -16.42 1.57
C LEU A 300 43.32 -15.65 0.29
N GLU A 301 42.37 -16.15 -0.49
CA GLU A 301 41.88 -15.49 -1.70
C GLU A 301 41.25 -14.12 -1.38
N LEU A 302 40.45 -14.03 -0.32
CA LEU A 302 39.81 -12.79 0.11
C LEU A 302 40.86 -11.73 0.50
N CYS A 303 41.85 -12.10 1.32
CA CYS A 303 42.90 -11.18 1.75
C CYS A 303 43.77 -10.73 0.58
N THR A 304 44.09 -11.63 -0.35
CA THR A 304 44.92 -11.31 -1.53
C THR A 304 44.19 -10.47 -2.56
N ARG A 305 42.89 -10.71 -2.78
CA ARG A 305 42.07 -9.94 -3.73
C ARG A 305 41.90 -8.48 -3.31
N HIS A 306 41.79 -8.23 -2.02
CA HIS A 306 41.49 -6.90 -1.46
C HIS A 306 42.68 -6.23 -0.75
N ASP A 307 43.87 -6.86 -0.79
CA ASP A 307 45.13 -6.33 -0.25
C ASP A 307 45.05 -5.86 1.22
N PHE A 308 44.40 -6.65 2.07
CA PHE A 308 44.37 -6.41 3.52
C PHE A 308 44.94 -7.59 4.32
N PRO A 309 45.56 -7.33 5.49
CA PRO A 309 46.08 -8.39 6.33
C PRO A 309 44.93 -9.16 7.01
N ARG A 310 45.17 -10.43 7.33
CA ARG A 310 44.22 -11.32 8.04
C ARG A 310 43.67 -10.70 9.33
N SER A 311 44.46 -9.88 10.02
CA SER A 311 44.05 -9.14 11.21
C SER A 311 42.86 -8.20 10.98
N VAL A 312 42.66 -7.70 9.76
CA VAL A 312 41.47 -6.91 9.40
C VAL A 312 40.23 -7.79 9.40
N VAL A 313 40.30 -9.00 8.84
CA VAL A 313 39.19 -9.97 8.86
C VAL A 313 38.86 -10.39 10.29
N GLU A 314 39.88 -10.61 11.12
CA GLU A 314 39.73 -10.90 12.54
C GLU A 314 39.04 -9.76 13.30
N SER A 315 39.40 -8.51 12.99
CA SER A 315 38.77 -7.32 13.59
C SER A 315 37.30 -7.18 13.16
N VAL A 316 37.01 -7.31 11.85
CA VAL A 316 35.64 -7.24 11.31
C VAL A 316 34.76 -8.35 11.88
N HIS A 317 35.28 -9.58 11.94
CA HIS A 317 34.59 -10.69 12.59
C HIS A 317 34.34 -10.39 14.07
N GLY A 318 35.37 -9.92 14.78
CA GLY A 318 35.28 -9.56 16.20
C GLY A 318 34.17 -8.55 16.45
N ASP A 319 34.11 -7.48 15.67
CA ASP A 319 33.11 -6.43 15.79
C ASP A 319 31.70 -6.92 15.41
N LEU A 320 31.56 -7.65 14.29
CA LEU A 320 30.28 -8.21 13.86
C LEU A 320 29.73 -9.21 14.89
N ALA A 321 30.61 -10.06 15.42
CA ALA A 321 30.24 -11.05 16.41
C ALA A 321 29.94 -10.39 17.78
N LYS A 322 30.63 -9.31 18.16
CA LYS A 322 30.27 -8.50 19.34
C LYS A 322 28.86 -7.89 19.18
N ARG A 323 28.57 -7.25 18.04
CA ARG A 323 27.26 -6.63 17.76
C ARG A 323 26.14 -7.65 17.81
N HIS A 324 26.27 -8.78 17.11
CA HIS A 324 25.24 -9.82 17.12
C HIS A 324 25.02 -10.40 18.51
N ARG A 325 26.08 -10.62 19.30
CA ARG A 325 25.96 -11.09 20.68
C ARG A 325 25.23 -10.11 21.59
N GLN A 326 25.48 -8.81 21.46
CA GLN A 326 24.72 -7.79 22.19
C GLN A 326 23.24 -7.84 21.84
N VAL A 327 22.91 -7.97 20.55
CA VAL A 327 21.51 -8.11 20.09
C VAL A 327 20.86 -9.33 20.71
N TRP A 328 21.47 -10.52 20.63
CA TRP A 328 20.88 -11.74 21.18
C TRP A 328 20.70 -11.68 22.71
N MET A 329 21.66 -11.10 23.44
CA MET A 329 21.55 -10.90 24.89
C MET A 329 20.40 -9.95 25.25
N SER A 330 20.19 -8.87 24.46
CA SER A 330 19.05 -7.96 24.66
C SER A 330 17.72 -8.68 24.43
N TRP A 331 17.66 -9.53 23.41
CA TRP A 331 16.49 -10.32 23.04
C TRP A 331 16.15 -11.40 24.08
N ASN A 332 17.14 -11.96 24.77
CA ASN A 332 16.95 -13.06 25.73
C ASN A 332 15.87 -12.78 26.79
N SER A 333 15.78 -11.52 27.26
CA SER A 333 14.80 -11.09 28.26
C SER A 333 13.33 -11.22 27.81
N HIS A 334 13.09 -11.29 26.49
CA HIS A 334 11.75 -11.31 25.89
C HIS A 334 11.51 -12.53 25.00
N CYS A 335 12.53 -13.11 24.36
CA CYS A 335 12.39 -14.24 23.44
C CYS A 335 11.68 -15.44 24.09
N SER A 336 12.09 -15.85 25.30
CA SER A 336 11.44 -16.96 26.00
C SER A 336 9.97 -16.67 26.31
N LYS A 337 9.62 -15.42 26.63
CA LYS A 337 8.24 -15.01 26.90
C LYS A 337 7.40 -15.04 25.63
N ILE A 338 7.92 -14.52 24.53
CA ILE A 338 7.24 -14.47 23.23
C ILE A 338 7.03 -15.89 22.69
N LEU A 339 8.05 -16.75 22.70
CA LEU A 339 7.95 -18.14 22.24
C LEU A 339 6.90 -18.93 23.03
N ASN A 340 6.87 -18.77 24.36
CA ASN A 340 5.87 -19.41 25.22
C ASN A 340 4.46 -18.85 24.99
N TRP A 341 4.31 -17.53 24.92
CA TRP A 341 3.02 -16.87 24.71
C TRP A 341 2.41 -17.25 23.35
N SER A 342 3.22 -17.34 22.30
CA SER A 342 2.74 -17.55 20.94
C SER A 342 2.54 -19.03 20.57
N ARG A 343 2.86 -19.97 21.47
CA ARG A 343 2.66 -21.42 21.27
C ARG A 343 1.22 -21.77 20.88
N LYS A 344 0.25 -21.05 21.42
CA LYS A 344 -1.19 -21.25 21.14
C LYS A 344 -1.60 -20.90 19.69
N TYR A 345 -0.75 -20.24 18.92
CA TYR A 345 -0.99 -19.89 17.52
C TYR A 345 -0.19 -20.80 16.57
N LEU A 346 0.30 -21.95 17.05
CA LEU A 346 0.95 -22.93 16.19
C LEU A 346 -0.04 -23.98 15.73
N GLU A 347 0.13 -24.42 14.48
CA GLU A 347 -0.54 -25.60 13.96
C GLU A 347 0.22 -26.84 14.45
N SER A 348 -0.49 -27.94 14.74
CA SER A 348 0.05 -29.15 15.39
C SER A 348 1.10 -29.92 14.57
N SER A 349 1.50 -29.42 13.40
CA SER A 349 2.43 -30.08 12.47
C SER A 349 3.88 -29.61 12.58
N ASP A 350 4.20 -28.61 13.40
CA ASP A 350 5.56 -28.08 13.53
C ASP A 350 6.44 -28.99 14.41
N GLN A 351 6.92 -30.11 13.84
CA GLN A 351 7.81 -31.06 14.52
C GLN A 351 9.14 -30.47 15.02
N ASP A 352 9.51 -29.26 14.56
CA ASP A 352 10.70 -28.51 15.01
C ASP A 352 10.55 -27.81 16.38
N GLU A 353 9.37 -27.86 17.02
CA GLU A 353 9.09 -27.09 18.24
C GLU A 353 9.85 -27.59 19.47
N ALA A 354 10.09 -28.90 19.59
CA ALA A 354 10.72 -29.51 20.77
C ALA A 354 12.14 -28.98 21.04
N ASP A 355 12.80 -28.43 20.02
CA ASP A 355 14.22 -28.07 20.06
C ASP A 355 14.45 -26.54 20.01
N ILE A 356 13.46 -25.71 19.68
CA ILE A 356 13.73 -24.26 19.47
C ILE A 356 14.17 -23.53 20.74
N HIS A 357 13.59 -23.90 21.90
CA HIS A 357 14.02 -23.36 23.19
C HIS A 357 15.42 -23.83 23.58
N GLN A 358 15.76 -25.08 23.25
CA GLN A 358 17.09 -25.64 23.52
C GLN A 358 18.14 -24.97 22.63
N LYS A 359 17.85 -24.81 21.34
CA LYS A 359 18.67 -24.05 20.39
C LYS A 359 18.89 -22.60 20.83
N TRP A 360 17.85 -21.91 21.32
CA TRP A 360 18.01 -20.54 21.85
C TRP A 360 18.88 -20.49 23.10
N ASN A 361 18.68 -21.41 24.06
CA ASN A 361 19.51 -21.48 25.26
C ASN A 361 20.97 -21.80 24.91
N TRP A 362 21.21 -22.63 23.90
CA TRP A 362 22.53 -22.89 23.34
C TRP A 362 23.17 -21.61 22.79
N VAL A 363 22.45 -20.83 21.97
CA VAL A 363 22.92 -19.53 21.45
C VAL A 363 23.38 -18.65 22.61
N ILE A 364 22.53 -18.44 23.61
CA ILE A 364 22.85 -17.55 24.74
C ILE A 364 24.05 -18.04 25.55
N SER A 365 24.11 -19.34 25.85
CA SER A 365 25.24 -19.94 26.59
C SER A 365 26.55 -19.80 25.82
N ASN A 366 26.51 -20.03 24.50
CA ASN A 366 27.67 -19.86 23.62
C ASN A 366 28.11 -18.39 23.51
N CYS A 367 27.15 -17.47 23.48
CA CYS A 367 27.43 -16.04 23.46
C CYS A 367 28.15 -15.57 24.73
N GLN A 368 27.71 -16.03 25.90
CA GLN A 368 28.37 -15.72 27.18
C GLN A 368 29.82 -16.24 27.19
N SER A 369 30.02 -17.53 26.88
CA SER A 369 31.35 -18.16 26.84
C SER A 369 32.31 -17.51 25.84
N THR A 370 31.80 -17.05 24.69
CA THR A 370 32.63 -16.46 23.63
C THR A 370 32.85 -14.95 23.81
N TRP A 371 31.89 -14.24 24.42
CA TRP A 371 32.06 -12.83 24.79
C TRP A 371 33.20 -12.65 25.80
N GLU A 372 33.26 -13.51 26.81
CA GLU A 372 34.36 -13.54 27.79
C GLU A 372 35.73 -13.71 27.12
N LYS A 373 35.81 -14.49 26.03
CA LYS A 373 37.04 -14.71 25.26
C LYS A 373 37.41 -13.56 24.33
N LEU A 374 36.46 -12.72 23.92
CA LEU A 374 36.67 -11.65 22.93
C LEU A 374 36.87 -10.26 23.55
N VAL A 375 36.40 -10.04 24.77
CA VAL A 375 36.63 -8.80 25.52
C VAL A 375 38.08 -8.68 26.02
N ALA A 376 38.84 -9.79 26.02
CA ALA A 376 40.26 -9.81 26.37
C ALA A 376 41.22 -9.34 25.27
N GLY A 377 40.73 -9.03 24.06
CA GLY A 377 41.54 -8.55 22.93
C GLY A 377 41.23 -7.10 22.53
N ASP A 378 42.28 -6.32 22.27
CA ASP A 378 42.19 -4.92 21.83
C ASP A 378 41.43 -4.78 20.49
N SER A 379 40.46 -3.86 20.43
CA SER A 379 39.69 -3.52 19.21
C SER A 379 40.34 -2.32 18.51
N ILE A 380 40.69 -2.49 17.24
CA ILE A 380 40.94 -1.38 16.31
C ILE A 380 39.62 -1.10 15.61
N PHE A 381 39.01 0.06 15.87
CA PHE A 381 37.75 0.46 15.27
C PHE A 381 37.94 0.81 13.79
N MET A 382 37.20 0.14 12.90
CA MET A 382 36.94 0.57 11.52
C MET A 382 35.42 0.63 11.34
N ASN A 383 34.89 1.85 11.25
CA ASN A 383 33.49 2.07 10.90
C ASN A 383 33.33 1.85 9.40
N PHE A 384 32.63 0.79 8.99
CA PHE A 384 32.10 0.68 7.64
C PHE A 384 30.59 1.00 7.63
N GLU A 385 30.30 1.92 6.70
CA GLU A 385 29.10 2.10 5.88
C GLU A 385 27.91 2.93 6.39
N ASP A 386 27.76 4.08 5.72
CA ASP A 386 26.56 4.91 5.66
C ASP A 386 25.47 4.17 4.88
N ARG A 387 24.48 3.71 5.64
CA ARG A 387 23.23 3.08 5.17
C ARG A 387 22.37 4.00 4.26
N GLU A 388 22.79 5.25 4.11
CA GLU A 388 22.12 6.29 3.33
C GLU A 388 22.41 6.15 1.82
N GLU A 389 23.60 5.68 1.44
CA GLU A 389 24.05 5.62 0.03
C GLU A 389 23.31 4.50 -0.75
N ALA A 390 23.05 3.36 -0.11
CA ALA A 390 22.28 2.26 -0.70
C ALA A 390 20.78 2.58 -0.86
N GLN A 391 20.23 3.50 -0.05
CA GLN A 391 18.84 3.97 -0.19
C GLN A 391 18.71 5.04 -1.28
N GLU A 392 19.80 5.74 -1.59
CA GLU A 392 19.85 6.75 -2.64
C GLU A 392 19.84 6.11 -4.03
N GLU A 393 20.54 4.99 -4.23
CA GLU A 393 20.56 4.21 -5.48
C GLU A 393 19.19 3.61 -5.83
N GLU A 394 18.48 3.02 -4.85
CA GLU A 394 17.14 2.42 -5.05
C GLU A 394 16.07 3.48 -5.40
N MET A 395 16.25 4.72 -4.95
CA MET A 395 15.36 5.84 -5.29
C MET A 395 15.59 6.39 -6.70
N LEU A 396 16.83 6.40 -7.18
CA LEU A 396 17.18 6.85 -8.54
C LEU A 396 16.62 5.89 -9.59
N GLU A 397 16.66 4.58 -9.34
CA GLU A 397 16.06 3.56 -10.23
C GLU A 397 14.53 3.72 -10.35
N GLN A 398 13.84 4.16 -9.30
CA GLN A 398 12.39 4.42 -9.34
C GLN A 398 12.02 5.72 -10.07
N GLU A 399 12.89 6.73 -10.06
CA GLU A 399 12.70 7.96 -10.83
C GLU A 399 12.89 7.70 -12.34
N GLU A 400 13.83 6.83 -12.72
CA GLU A 400 14.07 6.44 -14.11
C GLU A 400 12.90 5.62 -14.70
N LEU A 401 12.31 4.71 -13.92
CA LEU A 401 11.12 3.94 -14.33
C LEU A 401 9.82 4.78 -14.36
N GLY A 402 9.70 5.81 -13.52
CA GLY A 402 8.50 6.66 -13.44
C GLY A 402 8.45 7.82 -14.43
N VAL A 403 9.60 8.21 -15.01
CA VAL A 403 9.69 9.27 -16.04
C VAL A 403 9.39 8.72 -17.43
N LEU A 404 9.62 7.43 -17.68
CA LEU A 404 9.34 6.78 -18.97
C LEU A 404 7.84 6.63 -19.27
N ASP A 405 6.99 6.50 -18.26
CA ASP A 405 5.54 6.30 -18.46
C ASP A 405 4.76 7.61 -18.66
N ALA A 406 5.43 8.77 -18.54
CA ALA A 406 4.81 10.09 -18.63
C ALA A 406 5.06 10.81 -19.98
N HIS A 407 5.79 10.21 -20.93
CA HIS A 407 6.16 10.87 -22.20
C HIS A 407 5.93 10.07 -23.49
N GLU A 408 5.27 8.92 -23.48
CA GLU A 408 4.83 8.31 -24.75
C GLU A 408 3.42 8.75 -25.15
N VAL A 409 3.34 9.96 -25.70
CA VAL A 409 2.49 10.22 -26.86
C VAL A 409 3.25 11.12 -27.84
N ASN A 410 3.69 10.53 -28.96
CA ASN A 410 3.81 11.24 -30.24
C ASN A 410 3.74 10.19 -31.37
N ILE A 411 2.57 9.93 -31.98
CA ILE A 411 1.98 10.71 -33.08
C ILE A 411 3.03 11.14 -34.13
N ASN A 412 3.83 10.20 -34.65
CA ASN A 412 4.49 10.43 -35.95
C ASN A 412 4.90 9.18 -36.76
N ASP A 413 4.54 7.97 -36.37
CA ASP A 413 4.43 6.89 -37.37
C ASP A 413 3.06 7.01 -38.07
N LEU A 414 2.89 8.17 -38.71
CA LEU A 414 1.95 8.40 -39.80
C LEU A 414 2.30 7.43 -40.95
N ILE A 415 1.29 6.71 -41.42
CA ILE A 415 0.86 6.70 -42.82
C ILE A 415 1.98 6.53 -43.88
N ASP A 416 1.94 5.32 -44.47
CA ASP A 416 2.27 4.95 -45.85
C ASP A 416 3.65 5.26 -46.43
N THR A 417 4.37 4.18 -46.75
CA THR A 417 4.86 3.94 -48.13
C THR A 417 4.94 2.44 -48.40
N HIS A 418 4.18 1.99 -49.41
CA HIS A 418 4.56 1.03 -50.47
C HIS A 418 5.58 -0.05 -50.07
N GLU A 419 5.21 -1.34 -49.97
CA GLU A 419 4.96 -2.30 -51.06
C GLU A 419 4.49 -3.64 -50.46
#